data_AF-A0A940CC14-F1
#
_entry.id   AF-A0A940CC14-F1
#
_cell.length_a   1.000
_cell.length_b   1.000
_cell.length_c   1.000
_cell.angle_alpha   90.00
_cell.angle_beta   90.00
_cell.angle_gamma   90.00
#
_symmetry.space_group_name_H-M   'P 1'
#
loop_
_entity.id
_entity.type
_entity.pdbx_description
1 polymer ?
#
loop_
_entity_poly.entity_id
_entity_poly.type
_entity_poly.pdbx_seq_one_letter_code
_entity_poly.pdbx_strand_id
1 'polypeptide(L)' 'MASAAGTPGNEPEQADNCAKKQLPLRLSKKLYDELAAWAADDFRSVNGQIEYLLTECVKKRRK' A
#
# COMPACT_ATOMS: atom_id res chain seq x y z
N MET A 1 -40.87 -5.41 11.13
CA MET A 1 -39.81 -5.11 10.15
C MET A 1 -38.63 -4.55 10.89
N ALA A 2 -37.63 -5.38 11.22
CA ALA A 2 -36.40 -4.95 11.88
C ALA A 2 -35.23 -5.40 11.02
N SER A 3 -34.56 -4.42 10.39
CA SER A 3 -33.26 -4.63 9.76
C SER A 3 -32.23 -4.92 10.85
N ALA A 4 -31.59 -6.08 10.80
CA ALA A 4 -30.38 -6.37 11.54
C ALA A 4 -29.26 -6.53 10.52
N ALA A 5 -28.31 -5.59 10.57
CA ALA A 5 -27.05 -5.64 9.88
C ALA A 5 -26.29 -6.92 10.31
N GLY A 6 -25.81 -7.66 9.32
CA GLY A 6 -24.89 -8.75 9.50
C GLY A 6 -23.90 -8.74 8.35
N THR A 7 -22.80 -8.02 8.52
CA THR A 7 -21.61 -8.25 7.69
C THR A 7 -20.60 -9.03 8.53
N PRO A 8 -20.49 -10.36 8.36
CA PRO A 8 -19.33 -11.09 8.80
C PRO A 8 -18.45 -11.42 7.59
N GLY A 9 -17.14 -11.20 7.73
CA GLY A 9 -16.19 -11.60 6.69
C GLY A 9 -14.84 -10.89 6.76
N ASN A 10 -14.29 -10.69 7.96
CA ASN A 10 -12.84 -10.48 8.11
C ASN A 10 -12.24 -11.85 8.47
N GLU A 11 -11.98 -12.65 7.45
CA GLU A 11 -11.15 -13.85 7.56
C GLU A 11 -9.68 -13.43 7.51
N PRO A 12 -8.86 -13.74 8.54
CA PRO A 12 -7.42 -13.58 8.44
C PRO A 12 -6.86 -14.88 7.85
N GLU A 13 -6.86 -15.02 6.53
CA GLU A 13 -6.14 -16.13 5.88
C GLU A 13 -4.69 -15.70 5.62
N GLN A 14 -3.78 -16.22 6.45
CA GLN A 14 -2.34 -16.04 6.33
C GLN A 14 -1.79 -16.83 5.15
N ALA A 15 -1.28 -16.11 4.15
CA ALA A 15 -0.35 -16.63 3.14
C ALA A 15 1.02 -15.95 3.31
N ASP A 16 1.93 -16.68 3.96
CA ASP A 16 3.35 -16.39 4.16
C ASP A 16 4.12 -16.26 2.82
N ASN A 17 3.94 -15.13 2.15
CA ASN A 17 4.81 -14.45 1.15
C ASN A 17 3.99 -13.38 0.37
N CYS A 18 2.66 -13.38 0.48
CA CYS A 18 1.75 -12.42 -0.15
C CYS A 18 1.06 -11.49 0.88
N ALA A 19 1.39 -11.62 2.17
CA ALA A 19 0.83 -10.77 3.22
C ALA A 19 1.47 -9.38 3.22
N LYS A 20 0.99 -8.50 2.32
CA LYS A 20 1.31 -7.06 2.36
C LYS A 20 0.76 -6.48 3.65
N LYS A 21 1.65 -6.12 4.58
CA LYS A 21 1.24 -5.43 5.82
C LYS A 21 0.64 -4.08 5.46
N GLN A 22 -0.64 -3.91 5.73
CA GLN A 22 -1.31 -2.61 5.59
C GLN A 22 -0.92 -1.72 6.76
N LEU A 23 -0.02 -0.78 6.52
CA LEU A 23 0.38 0.24 7.50
C LEU A 23 -0.21 1.59 7.07
N PRO A 24 -0.90 2.33 7.97
CA PRO A 24 -1.30 3.69 7.69
C PRO A 24 -0.05 4.57 7.58
N LEU A 25 0.30 4.96 6.35
CA LEU A 25 1.43 5.83 6.08
C LEU A 25 0.96 7.28 6.04
N ARG A 26 1.54 8.12 6.91
CA ARG A 26 1.27 9.56 6.90
C ARG A 26 2.22 10.24 5.91
N LEU A 27 1.68 10.73 4.80
CA LEU A 27 2.40 11.49 3.78
C LEU A 27 1.79 12.89 3.67
N SER A 28 2.60 13.88 3.31
CA SER A 28 2.07 15.18 2.90
C SER A 28 1.37 15.05 1.55
N LYS A 29 0.29 15.81 1.33
CA LYS A 29 -0.47 15.75 0.07
C LYS A 29 0.41 16.01 -1.15
N LYS A 30 1.29 17.01 -1.07
CA LYS A 30 2.22 17.35 -2.16
C LYS A 30 3.10 16.17 -2.57
N LEU A 31 3.67 15.46 -1.60
CA LEU A 31 4.52 14.31 -1.87
C LEU A 31 3.71 13.16 -2.49
N TYR A 32 2.49 12.93 -2.01
CA TYR A 32 1.61 11.93 -2.60
C TYR A 32 1.29 12.25 -4.07
N ASP A 33 0.97 13.52 -4.38
CA ASP A 33 0.65 13.95 -5.74
C ASP A 33 1.86 13.76 -6.69
N GLU A 34 3.08 14.08 -6.23
CA GLU A 34 4.32 13.85 -6.98
C GLU A 34 4.59 12.36 -7.22
N LEU A 35 4.38 11.51 -6.20
CA LEU A 35 4.51 10.07 -6.33
C LEU A 35 3.45 9.46 -7.26
N ALA A 36 2.23 10.00 -7.24
CA ALA A 36 1.15 9.55 -8.10
C ALA A 36 1.39 9.92 -9.58
N ALA A 37 1.90 11.13 -9.85
CA ALA A 37 2.30 11.54 -11.19
C ALA A 37 3.40 10.62 -11.74
N TRP A 38 4.44 10.36 -10.93
CA TRP A 38 5.51 9.46 -11.33
C TRP A 38 5.03 8.01 -11.54
N ALA A 39 4.16 7.50 -10.67
CA ALA A 39 3.57 6.17 -10.86
C ALA A 39 2.76 6.08 -12.16
N ALA A 40 2.04 7.15 -12.53
CA ALA A 40 1.30 7.23 -13.78
C ALA A 40 2.23 7.19 -15.00
N ASP A 41 3.36 7.91 -14.96
CA ASP A 41 4.37 7.90 -16.02
C ASP A 41 5.00 6.50 -16.20
N ASP A 42 5.20 5.77 -15.10
CA ASP A 42 5.75 4.41 -15.08
C ASP A 42 4.70 3.30 -15.34
N PHE A 43 3.43 3.65 -15.61
CA PHE A 43 2.30 2.73 -15.74
C PHE A 43 2.14 1.77 -14.53
N ARG A 44 2.36 2.28 -13.32
CA ARG A 44 2.24 1.52 -12.06
C ARG A 44 1.20 2.14 -11.14
N SER A 45 0.72 1.33 -10.20
CA SER A 45 -0.08 1.85 -9.09
C SER A 45 0.79 2.66 -8.12
N VAL A 46 0.19 3.67 -7.48
CA VAL A 46 0.87 4.49 -6.46
C VAL A 46 1.42 3.62 -5.31
N ASN A 47 0.67 2.61 -4.87
CA ASN A 47 1.14 1.67 -3.84
C ASN A 47 2.37 0.87 -4.30
N GLY A 48 2.36 0.39 -5.55
CA GLY A 48 3.52 -0.31 -6.12
C GLY A 48 4.75 0.60 -6.26
N GLN A 49 4.55 1.87 -6.60
CA GLN A 49 5.63 2.85 -6.66
C GLN A 49 6.23 3.14 -5.28
N ILE A 50 5.38 3.29 -4.26
CA ILE A 50 5.82 3.45 -2.86
C ILE A 50 6.63 2.22 -2.41
N GLU A 51 6.15 1.01 -2.70
CA GLU A 51 6.83 -0.24 -2.35
C GLU A 51 8.22 -0.36 -3.03
N TYR A 52 8.30 0.00 -4.31
CA TYR A 52 9.55 0.05 -5.06
C TYR A 52 10.55 1.01 -4.42
N LEU A 53 10.12 2.24 -4.13
CA LEU A 53 10.98 3.25 -3.51
C LEU A 53 11.49 2.83 -2.14
N LEU A 54 10.64 2.24 -1.30
CA LEU A 54 11.04 1.74 0.01
C LEU A 54 12.06 0.60 -0.11
N THR A 55 11.83 -0.33 -1.05
CA THR A 55 12.75 -1.44 -1.33
C THR A 55 14.12 -0.93 -1.77
N GLU A 56 14.15 0.03 -2.69
CA GLU A 56 15.39 0.64 -3.17
C GLU A 56 16.11 1.42 -2.06
N CYS A 57 15.39 2.15 -1.20
CA CYS A 57 15.97 2.83 -0.03
C CYS A 57 16.65 1.84 0.93
N VAL A 58 16.01 0.69 1.21
CA VAL A 58 16.57 -0.34 2.08
C VAL A 58 17.81 -0.99 1.44
N LYS A 59 17.76 -1.30 0.14
CA LYS A 59 18.92 -1.83 -0.60
C LYS A 59 20.10 -0.87 -0.56
N LYS A 60 19.86 0.43 -0.80
CA LYS A 60 20.90 1.48 -0.73
C LYS A 60 21.51 1.61 0.66
N ARG A 61 20.72 1.48 1.73
CA ARG A 61 21.22 1.54 3.12
C ARG A 61 22.08 0.34 3.51
N ARG A 62 21.84 -0.83 2.92
CA ARG A 62 22.59 -2.07 3.20
C ARG A 62 23.92 -2.15 2.44
N LYS A 63 24.19 -1.19 1.56
CA LYS A 63 25.41 -1.08 0.78
C LYS A 63 26.31 -0.02 1.41
#